data_AF-A0A964Q6W9-F1
#
_entry.id   AF-A0A964Q6W9-F1
#
_cell.length_a   1.000
_cell.length_b   1.000
_cell.length_c   1.000
_cell.angle_alpha   90.00
_cell.angle_beta   90.00
_cell.angle_gamma   90.00
#
_symmetry.space_group_name_H-M   'P 1'
#
loop_
_entity.id
_entity.type
_entity.pdbx_description
1 polymer ?
#
loop_
_entity_poly.entity_id
_entity_poly.type
_entity_poly.pdbx_seq_one_letter_code
_entity_poly.pdbx_strand_id
1 'polypeptide(L)' 'KFPIAFEVEYDPAAIKEGHRYAVQVRIETKGRLDYINDTTIEVISNRKPSKDVKAPVIRVRK' A
#
# COMPACT_ATOMS: atom_id res chain seq x y z
N LYS A 1 0.58 -5.05 -16.52
CA LYS A 1 2.06 -4.88 -16.60
C LYS A 1 2.46 -3.93 -15.49
N PHE A 2 3.62 -4.11 -14.86
CA PHE A 2 4.14 -3.19 -13.84
C PHE A 2 5.00 -2.08 -14.45
N PRO A 3 5.15 -0.92 -13.78
CA PRO A 3 4.41 -0.50 -12.58
C PRO A 3 2.93 -0.24 -12.87
N ILE A 4 2.07 -0.38 -11.86
CA ILE A 4 0.64 -0.06 -11.93
C ILE A 4 0.43 1.22 -11.12
N ALA A 5 -0.06 2.28 -11.75
CA ALA A 5 -0.42 3.50 -11.05
C ALA A 5 -1.66 3.26 -10.18
N PHE A 6 -1.67 3.86 -8.99
CA PHE A 6 -2.79 3.78 -8.06
C PHE A 6 -2.97 5.12 -7.36
N GLU A 7 -4.19 5.36 -6.90
CA GLU A 7 -4.56 6.49 -6.05
C GLU A 7 -5.47 5.97 -4.93
N VAL A 8 -5.25 6.46 -3.72
CA VAL A 8 -6.05 6.10 -2.55
C VAL A 8 -6.46 7.39 -1.87
N GLU A 9 -7.75 7.71 -1.99
CA GLU A 9 -8.35 8.80 -1.23
C GLU A 9 -8.53 8.39 0.24
N TYR A 10 -8.38 9.36 1.14
CA TYR A 10 -8.59 9.17 2.57
C TYR A 10 -9.12 10.46 3.17
N ASP A 11 -9.86 10.35 4.29
CA ASP A 11 -10.27 11.50 5.08
C ASP A 11 -9.11 11.97 5.99
N PRO A 12 -8.58 13.20 5.82
CA PRO A 12 -7.54 13.72 6.68
C PRO A 12 -7.95 13.81 8.16
N ALA A 13 -9.25 13.99 8.46
CA ALA A 13 -9.74 14.06 9.84
C ALA A 13 -9.68 12.70 10.57
N ALA A 14 -9.56 11.59 9.83
CA ALA A 14 -9.36 10.26 10.40
C ALA A 14 -7.90 9.98 10.82
N ILE A 15 -6.96 10.87 10.46
CA ILE A 15 -5.54 10.75 10.83
C ILE A 15 -5.33 11.29 12.25
N LYS A 16 -4.88 10.41 13.14
CA LYS A 16 -4.65 10.72 14.56
C LYS A 16 -3.16 10.81 14.86
N GLU A 17 -2.80 11.77 15.70
CA GLU A 17 -1.44 11.91 16.20
C GLU A 17 -1.01 10.67 16.99
N GLY A 18 0.26 10.27 16.86
CA GLY A 18 0.82 9.08 17.51
C GLY A 18 0.50 7.74 16.82
N HIS A 19 -0.42 7.70 15.84
CA HIS A 19 -0.72 6.49 15.08
C HIS A 19 0.27 6.28 13.93
N ARG A 20 0.41 5.01 13.52
CA ARG A 20 1.14 4.61 12.31
C ARG A 20 0.16 4.11 11.27
N TYR A 21 0.37 4.53 10.04
CA TYR A 21 -0.45 4.17 8.90
C TYR A 21 0.42 3.52 7.84
N ALA A 22 -0.09 2.49 7.18
CA ALA A 22 0.61 1.79 6.12
C ALA A 22 -0.34 1.41 4.99
N VAL A 23 0.19 1.35 3.77
CA VAL A 23 -0.53 0.85 2.60
C VAL A 23 -0.28 -0.65 2.45
N GLN A 24 -1.34 -1.40 2.16
CA GLN A 24 -1.28 -2.79 1.74
C GLN A 24 -1.73 -2.88 0.28
N VAL A 25 -1.00 -3.66 -0.52
CA VAL A 25 -1.29 -3.91 -1.92
C VAL A 25 -1.37 -5.40 -2.17
N ARG A 26 -2.46 -5.84 -2.77
CA ARG A 26 -2.63 -7.19 -3.33
C ARG A 26 -3.14 -7.10 -4.76
N ILE A 27 -2.72 -8.04 -5.60
CA ILE A 27 -3.17 -8.15 -6.99
C ILE A 27 -3.71 -9.54 -7.20
N GLU A 28 -4.98 -9.59 -7.61
CA GLU A 28 -5.72 -10.83 -7.84
C GLU A 28 -6.09 -10.94 -9.32
N THR A 29 -5.84 -12.10 -9.93
CA THR A 29 -6.30 -12.41 -11.29
C THR A 29 -7.15 -13.66 -11.25
N LYS A 30 -8.33 -13.61 -11.88
CA LYS A 30 -9.29 -14.73 -11.90
C LYS A 30 -9.62 -15.24 -10.49
N GLY A 31 -9.75 -14.33 -9.51
CA GLY A 31 -10.09 -14.65 -8.12
C GLY A 31 -8.99 -15.32 -7.30
N ARG A 32 -7.74 -15.36 -7.80
CA ARG A 32 -6.58 -15.88 -7.06
C ARG A 32 -5.59 -14.77 -6.75
N LEU A 33 -5.11 -14.74 -5.51
CA LEU A 33 -3.98 -13.90 -5.09
C LEU A 33 -2.71 -14.29 -5.84
N ASP A 34 -2.22 -13.40 -6.70
CA ASP A 34 -0.99 -13.61 -7.46
C ASP A 34 0.19 -12.81 -6.89
N TYR A 35 -0.07 -11.61 -6.33
CA TYR A 35 0.96 -10.76 -5.73
C TYR A 35 0.48 -10.07 -4.46
N ILE A 36 1.39 -9.86 -3.51
CA ILE A 36 1.15 -9.12 -2.25
C ILE A 36 2.43 -8.39 -1.81
N ASN A 37 2.31 -7.25 -1.14
CA ASN A 37 3.47 -6.67 -0.44
C ASN A 37 3.75 -7.44 0.86
N ASP A 38 5.00 -7.79 1.10
CA ASP A 38 5.48 -8.52 2.28
C ASP A 38 6.20 -7.60 3.29
N THR A 39 6.29 -6.31 2.98
CA THR A 39 6.92 -5.28 3.80
C THR A 39 5.94 -4.16 4.13
N THR A 40 6.07 -3.60 5.33
CA THR A 40 5.26 -2.45 5.76
C THR A 40 5.68 -1.21 4.99
N ILE A 41 4.73 -0.60 4.28
CA ILE A 41 4.92 0.64 3.54
C ILE A 41 4.25 1.76 4.34
N GLU A 42 4.98 2.36 5.28
CA GLU A 42 4.44 3.44 6.12
C GLU A 42 4.18 4.71 5.31
N VAL A 43 3.05 5.36 5.60
CA VAL A 43 2.60 6.62 4.98
C VAL A 43 2.11 7.58 6.05
N ILE A 44 2.06 8.88 5.72
CA ILE A 44 1.46 9.97 6.51
C ILE A 44 2.15 10.24 7.87
N SER A 45 2.17 9.25 8.75
CA SER A 45 2.79 9.29 10.09
C SER A 45 4.29 9.60 10.04
N ASN A 46 4.84 10.26 11.07
CA ASN A 46 6.29 10.48 11.23
C ASN A 46 7.01 11.09 10.00
N ARG A 47 6.36 12.04 9.31
CA ARG A 47 6.87 12.67 8.06
C ARG A 47 7.06 11.68 6.90
N LYS A 48 6.40 10.53 6.93
CA LYS A 48 6.36 9.58 5.81
C LYS A 48 5.54 10.17 4.66
N PRO A 49 5.89 9.84 3.41
CA PRO A 49 5.22 10.40 2.24
C PRO A 49 3.74 9.98 2.18
N SER A 50 2.89 10.89 1.72
CA SER A 50 1.50 10.62 1.33
C SER A 50 1.29 10.67 -0.19
N LYS A 51 2.35 10.99 -0.94
CA LYS A 51 2.38 11.07 -2.40
C LYS A 51 3.57 10.28 -2.93
N ASP A 52 3.49 9.83 -4.18
CA ASP A 52 4.55 9.06 -4.85
C ASP A 52 5.00 7.79 -4.08
N VAL A 53 4.05 7.17 -3.38
CA VAL A 53 4.28 5.96 -2.58
C VAL A 53 4.57 4.78 -3.51
N LYS A 54 5.73 4.15 -3.34
CA LYS A 54 6.11 2.93 -4.07
C LYS A 54 5.75 1.70 -3.24
N ALA A 55 4.95 0.81 -3.83
CA ALA A 55 4.55 -0.44 -3.21
C ALA A 55 5.12 -1.65 -3.96
N PRO A 56 6.32 -2.14 -3.59
CA PRO A 56 6.82 -3.39 -4.14
C PRO A 56 5.94 -4.56 -3.69
N VAL A 57 5.73 -5.51 -4.60
CA VAL A 57 4.96 -6.73 -4.33
C VAL A 57 5.78 -7.94 -4.72
N ILE A 58 5.59 -9.03 -3.98
CA ILE A 58 6.16 -10.33 -4.28
C ILE A 58 5.10 -11.24 -4.90
N ARG A 59 5.52 -12.17 -5.74
CA ARG A 59 4.64 -13.20 -6.29
C ARG A 59 4.35 -14.24 -5.21
N VAL A 60 3.08 -14.55 -5.00
CA VAL A 60 2.68 -15.64 -4.10
C VAL A 60 3.07 -16.98 -4.73
N ARG A 61 3.82 -17.80 -3.98
CA ARG A 61 4.11 -19.19 -4.36
C ARG A 61 3.02 -20.10 -3.78
N LYS A 62 2.53 -21.01 -4.62
CA LYS A 62 1.63 -22.09 -4.19
C LYS A 62 2.40 -23.14 -3.41
#